data_AF-A0A7V9BPC0-F1
#
_entry.id   AF-A0A7V9BPC0-F1
#
_cell.length_a   1.000
_cell.length_b   1.000
_cell.length_c   1.000
_cell.angle_alpha   90.00
_cell.angle_beta   90.00
_cell.angle_gamma   90.00
#
_symmetry.space_group_name_H-M   'P 1'
#
loop_
_entity.id
_entity.type
_entity.pdbx_description
1 polymer ?
#
loop_
_entity_poly.entity_id
_entity_poly.type
_entity_poly.pdbx_seq_one_letter_code
_entity_poly.pdbx_strand_id
1 'polypeptide(L)'
;MAPTTGRSERLLRAALDAVERGWYVMPMHVRRKVPSLRSNWENVATRDPDAIWTWWQTAPFNVGIATGRSGLVVIDLDTGPGEPPPDWAGEDVSDGRDVLEVLAERAGQPVPLDTFTVATARGGRHLYFAAPQDEKLYNTTGKLGWRIDTRAHGGCVVGPGSVVYGRRYRITRDRPPAQLPTWLLEKLRPQIPAVRPATHALEGLRADAYVRSAVRGECERVVRAAEGTRNNTLFAAAARLGGLVAGGALPEAQARHALQEASQRHVGVGGFTVEEAMKAIESGLRRGAKTPRLPAARTGSASTTSSRGLAPSVRNVQAGLHRST
;
A
#
# COMPACT_ATOMS: atom_id res chain seq x y z
N MET A 1 -10.54 -43.08 18.00
CA MET A 1 -9.97 -41.76 17.66
C MET A 1 -10.92 -40.67 18.15
N ALA A 2 -10.62 -40.01 19.27
CA ALA A 2 -11.37 -38.85 19.76
C ALA A 2 -10.44 -37.87 20.50
N PRO A 3 -9.93 -36.83 19.80
CA PRO A 3 -9.59 -35.55 20.44
C PRO A 3 -10.01 -34.33 19.61
N THR A 4 -10.79 -34.52 18.53
CA THR A 4 -11.13 -33.46 17.55
C THR A 4 -12.09 -32.41 18.10
N THR A 5 -13.04 -32.80 18.96
CA THR A 5 -14.14 -31.94 19.43
C THR A 5 -13.64 -30.78 20.30
N GLY A 6 -12.85 -31.05 21.35
CA GLY A 6 -12.40 -30.01 22.28
C GLY A 6 -11.38 -29.02 21.70
N ARG A 7 -10.66 -29.40 20.63
CA ARG A 7 -9.80 -28.46 19.90
C ARG A 7 -10.60 -27.56 18.98
N SER A 8 -11.56 -28.13 18.23
CA SER A 8 -12.40 -27.34 17.33
C SER A 8 -13.22 -26.33 18.11
N GLU A 9 -13.86 -26.77 19.21
CA GLU A 9 -14.67 -25.90 20.07
C GLU A 9 -13.88 -24.71 20.62
N ARG A 10 -12.65 -24.94 21.07
CA ARG A 10 -11.78 -23.87 21.56
C ARG A 10 -11.43 -22.85 20.48
N LEU A 11 -11.12 -23.31 19.26
CA LEU A 11 -10.76 -22.42 18.16
C LEU A 11 -11.97 -21.67 17.61
N LEU A 12 -13.15 -22.29 17.68
CA LEU A 12 -14.43 -21.66 17.40
C LEU A 12 -14.73 -20.54 18.40
N ARG A 13 -14.59 -20.79 19.71
CA ARG A 13 -14.71 -19.72 20.73
C ARG A 13 -13.76 -18.57 20.45
N ALA A 14 -12.49 -18.87 20.13
CA ALA A 14 -11.52 -17.84 19.78
C ALA A 14 -11.90 -17.03 18.51
N ALA A 15 -12.58 -17.65 17.53
CA ALA A 15 -13.10 -16.94 16.36
C ALA A 15 -14.27 -16.02 16.74
N LEU A 16 -15.18 -16.49 17.58
CA LEU A 16 -16.32 -15.70 18.07
C LEU A 16 -15.86 -14.53 18.96
N ASP A 17 -14.89 -14.74 19.85
CA ASP A 17 -14.29 -13.67 20.66
C ASP A 17 -13.69 -12.55 19.78
N ALA A 18 -13.13 -12.90 18.62
CA ALA A 18 -12.63 -11.92 17.66
C ALA A 18 -13.76 -11.16 16.96
N VAL A 19 -14.89 -11.81 16.69
CA VAL A 19 -16.10 -11.16 16.14
C VAL A 19 -16.72 -10.20 17.14
N GLU A 20 -16.79 -10.56 18.43
CA GLU A 20 -17.27 -9.67 19.50
C GLU A 20 -16.43 -8.38 19.60
N ARG A 21 -15.14 -8.45 19.25
CA ARG A 21 -14.24 -7.29 19.13
C ARG A 21 -14.43 -6.49 17.85
N GLY A 22 -15.37 -6.89 17.00
CA GLY A 22 -15.73 -6.24 15.74
C GLY A 22 -14.87 -6.68 14.56
N TRP A 23 -14.09 -7.76 14.66
CA TRP A 23 -13.14 -8.16 13.62
C TRP A 23 -13.70 -9.22 12.67
N TYR A 24 -13.34 -9.10 11.40
CA TYR A 24 -13.70 -10.08 10.37
C TYR A 24 -12.72 -11.25 10.40
N VAL A 25 -13.26 -12.46 10.56
CA VAL A 25 -12.48 -13.69 10.72
C VAL A 25 -12.65 -14.65 9.56
N MET A 26 -11.68 -15.55 9.39
CA MET A 26 -11.68 -16.62 8.39
C MET A 26 -10.88 -17.83 8.88
N PRO A 27 -11.16 -19.05 8.36
CA PRO A 27 -10.36 -20.22 8.68
C PRO A 27 -8.97 -20.14 8.05
N MET A 28 -7.94 -20.43 8.84
CA MET A 28 -6.56 -20.59 8.41
C MET A 28 -6.08 -22.03 8.60
N HIS A 29 -5.31 -22.54 7.64
CA HIS A 29 -4.80 -23.90 7.72
C HIS A 29 -3.88 -24.06 8.93
N VAL A 30 -4.07 -25.18 9.63
CA VAL A 30 -3.21 -25.58 10.74
C VAL A 30 -1.77 -25.75 10.21
N ARG A 31 -0.79 -25.09 10.87
CA ARG A 31 0.66 -25.05 10.52
C ARG A 31 1.08 -24.14 9.36
N ARG A 32 0.17 -23.43 8.69
CA ARG A 32 0.55 -22.44 7.66
C ARG A 32 -0.02 -21.07 8.00
N LYS A 33 0.74 -20.01 7.73
CA LYS A 33 0.26 -18.61 7.80
C LYS A 33 -0.49 -18.23 6.50
N VAL A 34 -1.33 -19.14 5.97
CA VAL A 34 -2.05 -18.95 4.71
C VAL A 34 -3.55 -19.22 4.94
N PRO A 35 -4.45 -18.34 4.48
CA PRO A 35 -5.89 -18.59 4.52
C PRO A 35 -6.25 -19.92 3.86
N SER A 36 -7.24 -20.63 4.42
CA SER A 36 -7.72 -21.89 3.81
C SER A 36 -8.62 -21.68 2.59
N LEU A 37 -8.99 -20.44 2.35
CA LEU A 37 -9.84 -20.00 1.26
C LEU A 37 -8.95 -19.55 0.08
N ARG A 38 -9.41 -19.77 -1.17
CA ARG A 38 -8.73 -19.30 -2.40
C ARG A 38 -8.49 -17.78 -2.37
N SER A 39 -7.82 -17.24 -3.38
CA SER A 39 -7.32 -15.85 -3.57
C SER A 39 -8.25 -14.68 -3.18
N ASN A 40 -9.52 -14.92 -2.83
CA ASN A 40 -10.53 -13.94 -2.43
C ASN A 40 -10.83 -13.91 -0.91
N TRP A 41 -9.92 -14.41 -0.07
CA TRP A 41 -10.15 -14.57 1.38
C TRP A 41 -10.61 -13.29 2.10
N GLU A 42 -10.17 -12.10 1.67
CA GLU A 42 -10.52 -10.83 2.33
C GLU A 42 -12.03 -10.54 2.23
N ASN A 43 -12.64 -10.89 1.08
CA ASN A 43 -14.08 -10.74 0.84
C ASN A 43 -14.91 -11.84 1.52
N VAL A 44 -14.30 -12.99 1.80
CA VAL A 44 -14.98 -14.11 2.48
C VAL A 44 -14.86 -14.03 4.00
N ALA A 45 -13.86 -13.34 4.55
CA ALA A 45 -13.76 -13.10 5.98
C ALA A 45 -15.05 -12.45 6.50
N THR A 46 -15.62 -12.98 7.58
CA THR A 46 -16.99 -12.64 8.00
C THR A 46 -17.05 -12.35 9.50
N ARG A 47 -18.16 -11.72 9.91
CA ARG A 47 -18.59 -11.58 11.31
C ARG A 47 -19.88 -12.35 11.59
N ASP A 48 -20.39 -13.07 10.58
CA ASP A 48 -21.58 -13.90 10.70
C ASP A 48 -21.28 -15.16 11.53
N PRO A 49 -21.89 -15.30 12.73
CA PRO A 49 -21.66 -16.45 13.59
C PRO A 49 -22.03 -17.79 12.94
N ASP A 50 -23.04 -17.83 12.07
CA ASP A 50 -23.52 -19.07 11.45
C ASP A 50 -22.51 -19.60 10.42
N ALA A 51 -21.95 -18.70 9.61
CA ALA A 51 -20.87 -19.02 8.70
C ALA A 51 -19.62 -19.53 9.44
N ILE A 52 -19.28 -18.89 10.57
CA ILE A 52 -18.12 -19.27 11.39
C ILE A 52 -18.34 -20.64 12.04
N TRP A 53 -19.53 -20.87 12.61
CA TRP A 53 -19.91 -22.15 13.18
C TRP A 53 -19.79 -23.28 12.15
N THR A 54 -20.30 -23.04 10.94
CA THR A 54 -20.21 -23.99 9.81
C THR A 54 -18.76 -24.36 9.48
N TRP A 55 -17.84 -23.40 9.41
CA TRP A 55 -16.44 -23.69 9.12
C TRP A 55 -15.79 -24.60 10.17
N TRP A 56 -16.00 -24.31 11.46
CA TRP A 56 -15.36 -25.05 12.56
C TRP A 56 -16.01 -26.39 12.89
N GLN A 57 -17.18 -26.69 12.33
CA GLN A 57 -17.70 -28.07 12.31
C GLN A 57 -16.89 -28.98 11.39
N THR A 58 -16.27 -28.45 10.34
CA THR A 58 -15.54 -29.26 9.35
C THR A 58 -14.12 -29.61 9.79
N ALA A 59 -13.43 -28.69 10.48
CA ALA A 59 -12.08 -28.91 10.97
C ALA A 59 -11.69 -27.88 12.07
N PRO A 60 -10.70 -28.20 12.92
CA PRO A 60 -10.18 -27.29 13.92
C PRO A 60 -9.22 -26.25 13.31
N PHE A 61 -9.76 -25.33 12.51
CA PHE A 61 -8.99 -24.28 11.84
C PHE A 61 -8.37 -23.29 12.82
N ASN A 62 -7.21 -22.74 12.47
CA ASN A 62 -6.72 -21.53 13.13
C ASN A 62 -7.57 -20.33 12.71
N VAL A 63 -7.57 -19.30 13.54
CA VAL A 63 -8.33 -18.06 13.28
C VAL A 63 -7.44 -17.11 12.51
N GLY A 64 -7.87 -16.70 11.32
CA GLY A 64 -7.31 -15.57 10.58
C GLY A 64 -8.16 -14.33 10.78
N ILE A 65 -7.52 -13.19 11.00
CA ILE A 65 -8.17 -11.88 11.10
C ILE A 65 -7.82 -11.08 9.85
N ALA A 66 -8.82 -10.66 9.07
CA ALA A 66 -8.63 -9.79 7.91
C ALA A 66 -8.44 -8.35 8.39
N THR A 67 -7.18 -7.88 8.45
CA THR A 67 -6.82 -6.61 9.10
C THR A 67 -7.48 -5.41 8.44
N GLY A 68 -7.45 -5.35 7.10
CA GLY A 68 -8.08 -4.29 6.33
C GLY A 68 -9.58 -4.14 6.58
N ARG A 69 -10.31 -5.24 6.44
CA ARG A 69 -11.78 -5.27 6.63
C ARG A 69 -12.19 -5.01 8.08
N SER A 70 -11.31 -5.34 9.03
CA SER A 70 -11.51 -5.09 10.45
C SER A 70 -11.14 -3.67 10.89
N GLY A 71 -10.69 -2.80 9.97
CA GLY A 71 -10.24 -1.46 10.32
C GLY A 71 -8.99 -1.46 11.20
N LEU A 72 -8.09 -2.42 10.99
CA LEU A 72 -6.90 -2.62 11.80
C LEU A 72 -5.60 -2.37 11.02
N VAL A 73 -4.61 -1.87 11.74
CA VAL A 73 -3.19 -1.94 11.37
C VAL A 73 -2.48 -2.73 12.47
N VAL A 74 -1.84 -3.83 12.11
CA VAL A 74 -1.06 -4.63 13.05
C VAL A 74 0.41 -4.42 12.77
N ILE A 75 1.17 -4.04 13.79
CA ILE A 75 2.63 -4.03 13.77
C ILE A 75 3.09 -5.40 14.27
N ASP A 76 3.74 -6.16 13.38
CA ASP A 76 4.27 -7.49 13.66
C ASP A 76 5.76 -7.38 13.97
N LEU A 77 6.08 -7.55 15.26
CA LEU A 77 7.42 -7.48 15.81
C LEU A 77 7.99 -8.90 15.83
N ASP A 78 8.80 -9.20 14.83
CA ASP A 78 9.38 -10.53 14.64
C ASP A 78 10.66 -10.73 15.46
N THR A 79 10.91 -11.99 15.82
CA THR A 79 12.10 -12.46 16.55
C THR A 79 12.72 -13.62 15.79
N GLY A 80 14.04 -13.82 15.91
CA GLY A 80 14.72 -14.96 15.29
C GLY A 80 16.24 -14.85 15.24
N PRO A 81 16.92 -15.82 14.60
CA PRO A 81 18.34 -15.70 14.29
C PRO A 81 18.59 -14.69 13.16
N GLY A 82 19.80 -14.12 13.12
CA GLY A 82 20.24 -13.19 12.08
C GLY A 82 20.67 -11.85 12.66
N GLU A 83 21.71 -11.27 12.07
CA GLU A 83 22.29 -9.99 12.48
C GLU A 83 21.48 -8.81 11.92
N PRO A 84 21.47 -7.65 12.61
CA PRO A 84 20.92 -6.43 12.08
C PRO A 84 21.60 -6.06 10.76
N PRO A 85 20.86 -5.56 9.75
CA PRO A 85 21.45 -5.06 8.51
C PRO A 85 22.29 -3.81 8.78
N PRO A 86 23.16 -3.38 7.84
CA PRO A 86 24.09 -2.25 8.03
C PRO A 86 23.45 -0.96 8.55
N ASP A 87 22.22 -0.64 8.15
CA ASP A 87 21.49 0.55 8.60
C ASP A 87 21.12 0.52 10.10
N TRP A 88 21.23 -0.65 10.72
CA TRP A 88 21.03 -0.91 12.16
C TRP A 88 22.32 -1.40 12.82
N ALA A 89 23.45 -1.42 12.11
CA ALA A 89 24.73 -1.78 12.67
C ALA A 89 25.19 -0.72 13.68
N GLY A 90 25.52 -1.15 14.89
CA GLY A 90 25.91 -0.28 16.01
C GLY A 90 24.77 0.08 16.96
N GLU A 91 23.52 -0.23 16.61
CA GLU A 91 22.40 -0.21 17.56
C GLU A 91 22.37 -1.54 18.33
N ASP A 92 22.10 -1.48 19.64
CA ASP A 92 21.92 -2.69 20.47
C ASP A 92 20.52 -3.28 20.26
N VAL A 93 20.29 -3.84 19.07
CA VAL A 93 19.00 -4.40 18.67
C VAL A 93 19.13 -5.87 18.31
N SER A 94 18.28 -6.71 18.91
CA SER A 94 18.23 -8.14 18.65
C SER A 94 16.95 -8.56 17.93
N ASP A 95 15.86 -7.80 18.07
CA ASP A 95 14.58 -8.11 17.43
C ASP A 95 13.72 -6.88 17.10
N GLY A 96 12.52 -7.12 16.54
CA GLY A 96 11.61 -6.03 16.16
C GLY A 96 11.13 -5.18 17.35
N ARG A 97 11.15 -5.70 18.58
CA ARG A 97 10.81 -4.94 19.77
C ARG A 97 11.89 -3.92 20.06
N ASP A 98 13.16 -4.32 20.09
CA ASP A 98 14.28 -3.40 20.35
C ASP A 98 14.31 -2.30 19.28
N VAL A 99 14.10 -2.67 18.02
CA VAL A 99 13.97 -1.72 16.91
C VAL A 99 12.83 -0.74 17.15
N LEU A 100 11.67 -1.18 17.66
CA LEU A 100 10.56 -0.27 17.98
C LEU A 100 10.91 0.66 19.14
N GLU A 101 11.65 0.19 20.15
CA GLU A 101 12.12 1.00 21.27
C GLU A 101 13.06 2.13 20.78
N VAL A 102 14.05 1.80 19.95
CA VAL A 102 14.94 2.79 19.30
C VAL A 102 14.15 3.78 18.43
N LEU A 103 13.16 3.30 17.66
CA LEU A 103 12.33 4.19 16.84
C LEU A 103 11.50 5.17 17.68
N ALA A 104 10.98 4.72 18.83
CA ALA A 104 10.22 5.55 19.74
C ALA A 104 11.14 6.61 20.39
N GLU A 105 12.33 6.22 20.82
CA GLU A 105 13.35 7.13 21.35
C GLU A 105 13.74 8.21 20.34
N ARG A 106 14.08 7.81 19.10
CA ARG A 106 14.41 8.74 18.01
C ARG A 106 13.26 9.70 17.67
N ALA A 107 12.02 9.31 17.93
CA ALA A 107 10.84 10.15 17.73
C ALA A 107 10.53 11.04 18.95
N GLY A 108 11.22 10.86 20.10
CA GLY A 108 10.89 11.51 21.36
C GLY A 108 9.51 11.09 21.89
N GLN A 109 9.11 9.84 21.65
CA GLN A 109 7.78 9.31 21.93
C GLN A 109 7.86 8.06 22.81
N PRO A 110 6.82 7.73 23.60
CA PRO A 110 6.77 6.47 24.32
C PRO A 110 6.56 5.30 23.34
N VAL A 111 7.07 4.13 23.72
CA VAL A 111 6.82 2.88 22.99
C VAL A 111 5.31 2.56 23.07
N PRO A 112 4.62 2.36 21.94
CA PRO A 112 3.15 2.31 21.90
C PRO A 112 2.63 0.92 22.31
N LEU A 113 2.85 0.55 23.57
CA LEU A 113 2.50 -0.76 24.12
C LEU A 113 1.11 -0.81 24.77
N ASP A 114 0.45 0.34 25.02
CA ASP A 114 -0.92 0.38 25.54
C ASP A 114 -1.94 0.18 24.43
N THR A 115 -1.93 -1.03 23.87
CA THR A 115 -2.87 -1.47 22.85
C THR A 115 -3.07 -2.99 22.92
N PHE A 116 -4.09 -3.51 22.23
CA PHE A 116 -4.31 -4.95 22.13
C PHE A 116 -3.06 -5.66 21.62
N THR A 117 -2.55 -6.61 22.39
CA THR A 117 -1.27 -7.27 22.09
C THR A 117 -1.39 -8.78 22.15
N VAL A 118 -0.84 -9.45 21.13
CA VAL A 118 -0.80 -10.91 21.03
C VAL A 118 0.65 -11.37 20.89
N ALA A 119 1.11 -12.24 21.79
CA ALA A 119 2.36 -12.97 21.62
C ALA A 119 2.21 -14.02 20.52
N THR A 120 3.17 -14.06 19.59
CA THR A 120 3.16 -14.98 18.45
C THR A 120 3.82 -16.31 18.80
N ALA A 121 3.61 -17.32 17.95
CA ALA A 121 4.18 -18.66 18.17
C ALA A 121 5.72 -18.68 18.20
N ARG A 122 6.41 -17.72 17.56
CA ARG A 122 7.88 -17.73 17.44
C ARG A 122 8.60 -16.85 18.47
N GLY A 123 7.87 -16.19 19.38
CA GLY A 123 8.43 -15.30 20.40
C GLY A 123 8.19 -13.82 20.14
N GLY A 124 7.81 -13.46 18.91
CA GLY A 124 7.43 -12.09 18.53
C GLY A 124 6.08 -11.63 19.09
N ARG A 125 5.65 -10.44 18.65
CA ARG A 125 4.40 -9.80 19.12
C ARG A 125 3.65 -9.10 17.98
N HIS A 126 2.34 -9.27 17.96
CA HIS A 126 1.45 -8.42 17.17
C HIS A 126 0.89 -7.31 18.07
N LEU A 127 1.16 -6.05 17.73
CA LEU A 127 0.53 -4.87 18.31
C LEU A 127 -0.58 -4.40 17.37
N TYR A 128 -1.83 -4.42 17.83
CA TYR A 128 -2.98 -4.07 17.01
C TYR A 128 -3.36 -2.61 17.23
N PHE A 129 -3.57 -1.86 16.17
CA PHE A 129 -4.03 -0.47 16.21
C PHE A 129 -5.27 -0.30 15.33
N ALA A 130 -6.11 0.67 15.67
CA ALA A 130 -7.15 1.15 14.77
C ALA A 130 -6.51 1.82 13.55
N ALA A 131 -6.97 1.46 12.36
CA ALA A 131 -6.56 2.11 11.12
C ALA A 131 -7.10 3.55 11.06
N PRO A 132 -6.36 4.51 10.50
CA PRO A 132 -6.85 5.86 10.30
C PRO A 132 -8.06 5.86 9.34
N GLN A 133 -9.06 6.70 9.61
CA GLN A 133 -10.30 6.74 8.84
C GLN A 133 -10.11 7.30 7.43
N ASP A 134 -9.23 8.30 7.28
CA ASP A 134 -9.08 9.06 6.02
C ASP A 134 -7.99 8.51 5.10
N GLU A 135 -7.24 7.50 5.54
CA GLU A 135 -6.09 6.99 4.80
C GLU A 135 -6.03 5.47 4.82
N LYS A 136 -5.79 4.91 3.62
CA LYS A 136 -5.68 3.47 3.44
C LYS A 136 -4.22 3.04 3.51
N LEU A 137 -3.84 2.38 4.61
CA LEU A 137 -2.54 1.74 4.77
C LEU A 137 -2.55 0.32 4.20
N TYR A 138 -1.39 -0.10 3.69
CA TYR A 138 -1.16 -1.44 3.12
C TYR A 138 -0.07 -2.17 3.89
N ASN A 139 0.09 -3.46 3.59
CA ASN A 139 1.15 -4.27 4.19
C ASN A 139 2.53 -3.72 3.83
N THR A 140 3.45 -3.79 4.78
CA THR A 140 4.85 -3.45 4.54
C THR A 140 5.74 -4.49 5.20
N THR A 141 6.94 -4.68 4.66
CA THR A 141 7.96 -5.54 5.23
C THR A 141 9.18 -4.70 5.53
N GLY A 142 9.60 -4.68 6.80
CA GLY A 142 10.77 -3.93 7.27
C GLY A 142 10.74 -2.41 7.06
N LYS A 143 9.58 -1.81 6.72
CA LYS A 143 9.51 -0.38 6.36
C LYS A 143 9.75 0.54 7.55
N LEU A 144 9.27 0.15 8.72
CA LEU A 144 9.50 0.89 9.96
C LEU A 144 10.93 0.66 10.46
N GLY A 145 11.43 -0.56 10.32
CA GLY A 145 12.76 -0.97 10.72
C GLY A 145 12.93 -2.47 10.56
N TRP A 146 14.15 -2.95 10.79
CA TRP A 146 14.46 -4.38 10.74
C TRP A 146 13.51 -5.18 11.65
N ARG A 147 12.99 -6.31 11.15
CA ARG A 147 12.03 -7.18 11.87
C ARG A 147 10.71 -6.53 12.30
N ILE A 148 10.35 -5.40 11.70
CA ILE A 148 9.04 -4.79 11.88
C ILE A 148 8.27 -4.84 10.57
N ASP A 149 7.29 -5.73 10.52
CA ASP A 149 6.31 -5.83 9.44
C ASP A 149 5.02 -5.10 9.83
N THR A 150 4.23 -4.69 8.83
CA THR A 150 2.87 -4.21 9.07
C THR A 150 1.85 -4.98 8.26
N ARG A 151 0.70 -5.28 8.88
CA ARG A 151 -0.46 -5.92 8.25
C ARG A 151 -1.64 -4.99 8.34
N ALA A 152 -2.15 -4.55 7.19
CA ALA A 152 -3.23 -3.58 7.08
C ALA A 152 -4.19 -4.00 5.96
N HIS A 153 -4.58 -3.13 5.04
CA HIS A 153 -5.44 -3.52 3.93
C HIS A 153 -4.77 -4.52 2.98
N GLY A 154 -5.50 -5.56 2.57
CA GLY A 154 -4.95 -6.70 1.85
C GLY A 154 -4.07 -7.61 2.70
N GLY A 155 -4.08 -7.42 4.03
CA GLY A 155 -3.35 -8.21 5.01
C GLY A 155 -4.26 -9.05 5.89
N CYS A 156 -3.68 -10.09 6.48
CA CYS A 156 -4.28 -10.82 7.57
C CYS A 156 -3.23 -11.23 8.60
N VAL A 157 -3.70 -11.54 9.81
CA VAL A 157 -2.87 -12.07 10.89
C VAL A 157 -3.50 -13.33 11.47
N VAL A 158 -2.66 -14.19 12.03
CA VAL A 158 -3.13 -15.29 12.87
C VAL A 158 -3.62 -14.71 14.20
N GLY A 159 -4.89 -14.95 14.52
CA GLY A 159 -5.56 -14.44 15.71
C GLY A 159 -5.22 -15.24 16.98
N PRO A 160 -5.53 -14.66 18.17
CA PRO A 160 -5.33 -15.32 19.46
C PRO A 160 -6.09 -16.65 19.54
N GLY A 161 -5.62 -17.58 20.38
CA GLY A 161 -6.18 -18.92 20.52
C GLY A 161 -5.66 -19.93 19.48
N SER A 162 -5.25 -19.46 18.30
CA SER A 162 -4.63 -20.26 17.24
C SER A 162 -3.33 -20.93 17.68
N VAL A 163 -3.02 -22.10 17.11
CA VAL A 163 -1.80 -22.86 17.39
C VAL A 163 -0.99 -23.08 16.13
N VAL A 164 0.27 -22.63 16.15
CA VAL A 164 1.23 -22.78 15.04
C VAL A 164 2.54 -23.33 15.62
N TYR A 165 3.11 -24.37 14.99
CA TYR A 165 4.30 -25.07 15.49
C TYR A 165 4.20 -25.53 16.96
N GLY A 166 3.00 -25.95 17.38
CA GLY A 166 2.75 -26.38 18.77
C GLY A 166 2.63 -25.25 19.80
N ARG A 167 2.85 -24.00 19.39
CA ARG A 167 2.77 -22.82 20.27
C ARG A 167 1.54 -21.99 19.97
N ARG A 168 0.94 -21.44 21.03
CA ARG A 168 -0.34 -20.72 20.95
C ARG A 168 -0.10 -19.21 20.79
N TYR A 169 -0.88 -18.57 19.93
CA TYR A 169 -1.03 -17.12 19.90
C TYR A 169 -1.83 -16.69 21.13
N ARG A 170 -1.21 -15.90 22.02
CA ARG A 170 -1.78 -15.58 23.33
C ARG A 170 -1.95 -14.09 23.50
N ILE A 171 -3.13 -13.67 23.96
CA ILE A 171 -3.33 -12.28 24.38
C ILE A 171 -2.43 -12.02 25.58
N THR A 172 -1.57 -11.01 25.50
CA THR A 172 -0.70 -10.56 26.60
C THR A 172 -1.11 -9.20 27.13
N ARG A 173 -1.91 -8.45 26.37
CA ARG A 173 -2.60 -7.24 26.84
C ARG A 173 -3.99 -7.20 26.19
N ASP A 174 -5.01 -7.31 27.03
CA ASP A 174 -6.42 -7.25 26.60
C ASP A 174 -6.98 -5.85 26.79
N ARG A 175 -6.82 -5.02 25.76
CA ARG A 175 -7.32 -3.64 25.67
C ARG A 175 -7.93 -3.46 24.29
N PRO A 176 -8.84 -2.51 24.06
CA PRO A 176 -9.22 -2.14 22.70
C PRO A 176 -7.98 -1.71 21.89
N PRO A 177 -7.94 -1.95 20.56
CA PRO A 177 -6.90 -1.38 19.71
C PRO A 177 -6.87 0.14 19.84
N ALA A 178 -5.73 0.69 20.24
CA ALA A 178 -5.49 2.14 20.31
C ALA A 178 -5.39 2.74 18.90
N GLN A 179 -5.51 4.07 18.79
CA GLN A 179 -5.22 4.76 17.54
C GLN A 179 -3.75 4.56 17.14
N LEU A 180 -3.49 4.36 15.85
CA LEU A 180 -2.12 4.25 15.35
C LEU A 180 -1.37 5.57 15.64
N PRO A 181 -0.25 5.55 16.38
CA PRO A 181 0.48 6.77 16.70
C PRO A 181 0.91 7.53 15.44
N THR A 182 0.74 8.84 15.44
CA THR A 182 1.01 9.70 14.26
C THR A 182 2.43 9.51 13.74
N TRP A 183 3.42 9.39 14.61
CA TRP A 183 4.83 9.22 14.24
C TRP A 183 5.10 7.89 13.50
N LEU A 184 4.31 6.85 13.76
CA LEU A 184 4.34 5.59 13.00
C LEU A 184 3.58 5.72 11.69
N LEU A 185 2.40 6.35 11.73
CA LEU A 185 1.59 6.62 10.55
C LEU A 185 2.41 7.36 9.48
N GLU A 186 3.10 8.44 9.84
CA GLU A 186 3.94 9.23 8.94
C GLU A 186 5.05 8.42 8.26
N LYS A 187 5.69 7.50 9.00
CA LYS A 187 6.69 6.57 8.45
C LYS A 187 6.05 5.53 7.51
N LEU A 188 4.82 5.09 7.81
CA LEU A 188 4.09 4.11 6.99
C LEU A 188 3.46 4.70 5.74
N ARG A 189 3.25 6.02 5.68
CA ARG A 189 2.80 6.69 4.45
C ARG A 189 3.73 6.35 3.29
N PRO A 190 3.20 6.06 2.09
CA PRO A 190 4.04 5.95 0.91
C PRO A 190 4.80 7.26 0.70
N GLN A 191 6.10 7.24 0.95
CA GLN A 191 7.00 8.35 0.68
C GLN A 191 7.16 8.41 -0.84
N ILE A 192 6.44 9.30 -1.49
CA ILE A 192 6.81 9.73 -2.83
C ILE A 192 7.86 10.81 -2.60
N PRO A 193 9.12 10.62 -3.02
CA PRO A 193 10.10 11.69 -2.95
C PRO A 193 9.50 12.91 -3.64
N ALA A 194 9.46 14.04 -2.93
CA ALA A 194 8.96 15.30 -3.49
C ALA A 194 9.69 15.53 -4.82
N VAL A 195 8.96 15.39 -5.93
CA VAL A 195 9.54 15.71 -7.23
C VAL A 195 9.51 17.21 -7.35
N ARG A 196 10.70 17.81 -7.38
CA ARG A 196 10.87 19.23 -7.72
C ARG A 196 9.98 19.54 -8.92
N PRO A 197 9.10 20.56 -8.85
CA PRO A 197 8.33 20.97 -10.01
C PRO A 197 9.33 21.25 -11.14
N ALA A 198 9.25 20.50 -12.24
CA ALA A 198 9.97 20.89 -13.44
C ALA A 198 9.23 22.09 -14.03
N THR A 199 9.51 23.28 -13.49
CA THR A 199 9.04 24.56 -14.04
C THR A 199 9.87 24.91 -15.27
N HIS A 200 9.78 24.12 -16.33
CA HIS A 200 10.21 24.56 -17.64
C HIS A 200 9.21 24.04 -18.67
N ALA A 201 8.51 24.97 -19.31
CA ALA A 201 7.77 24.69 -20.54
C ALA A 201 8.79 24.25 -21.58
N LEU A 202 8.97 22.93 -21.73
CA LEU A 202 9.81 22.35 -22.78
C LEU A 202 9.02 22.46 -24.09
N GLU A 203 9.59 23.11 -25.09
CA GLU A 203 9.08 23.11 -26.47
C GLU A 203 8.95 21.66 -26.99
N GLY A 204 7.94 21.38 -27.81
CA GLY A 204 7.43 20.02 -28.10
C GLY A 204 8.46 18.90 -28.30
N LEU A 205 9.52 19.14 -29.08
CA LEU A 205 10.57 18.11 -29.33
C LEU A 205 11.42 17.79 -28.09
N ARG A 206 11.65 18.78 -27.21
CA ARG A 206 12.39 18.59 -25.95
C ARG A 206 11.52 17.96 -24.87
N ALA A 207 10.21 18.20 -24.90
CA ALA A 207 9.24 17.53 -24.04
C ALA A 207 9.17 16.03 -24.34
N ASP A 208 9.12 15.62 -25.62
CA ASP A 208 9.08 14.21 -26.00
C ASP A 208 10.37 13.45 -25.66
N ALA A 209 11.52 14.09 -25.84
CA ALA A 209 12.80 13.51 -25.43
C ALA A 209 12.87 13.34 -23.89
N TYR A 210 12.38 14.33 -23.15
CA TYR A 210 12.28 14.26 -21.70
C TYR A 210 11.35 13.14 -21.23
N VAL A 211 10.12 13.06 -21.77
CA VAL A 211 9.14 12.02 -21.40
C VAL A 211 9.71 10.63 -21.67
N ARG A 212 10.31 10.41 -22.85
CA ARG A 212 10.96 9.13 -23.17
C ARG A 212 12.10 8.80 -22.20
N SER A 213 12.93 9.78 -21.85
CA SER A 213 14.00 9.58 -20.87
C SER A 213 13.48 9.30 -19.46
N ALA A 214 12.39 9.95 -19.05
CA ALA A 214 11.74 9.72 -17.77
C ALA A 214 11.16 8.31 -17.69
N VAL A 215 10.39 7.88 -18.71
CA VAL A 215 9.85 6.51 -18.80
C VAL A 215 10.97 5.48 -18.74
N ARG A 216 12.03 5.64 -19.56
CA ARG A 216 13.19 4.75 -19.55
C ARG A 216 13.85 4.68 -18.17
N GLY A 217 14.09 5.83 -17.55
CA GLY A 217 14.73 5.91 -16.23
C GLY A 217 13.91 5.22 -15.13
N GLU A 218 12.58 5.35 -15.15
CA GLU A 218 11.71 4.62 -14.22
C GLU A 218 11.72 3.11 -14.50
N CYS A 219 11.63 2.69 -15.77
CA CYS A 219 11.67 1.28 -16.13
C CYS A 219 13.00 0.64 -15.72
N GLU A 220 14.13 1.31 -15.94
CA GLU A 220 15.44 0.84 -15.48
C GLU A 220 15.51 0.68 -13.96
N ARG A 221 14.92 1.61 -13.19
CA ARG A 221 14.82 1.48 -11.74
C ARG A 221 14.02 0.24 -11.34
N VAL A 222 12.87 0.04 -11.98
CA VAL A 222 12.02 -1.14 -11.73
C VAL A 222 12.79 -2.41 -12.06
N VAL A 223 13.42 -2.48 -13.24
CA VAL A 223 14.24 -3.62 -13.65
C VAL A 223 15.32 -3.88 -12.59
N ARG A 224 16.08 -2.88 -12.14
CA ARG A 224 17.19 -3.08 -11.19
C ARG A 224 16.76 -3.31 -9.73
N ALA A 225 15.47 -3.26 -9.40
CA ALA A 225 14.99 -3.40 -8.03
C ALA A 225 15.44 -4.72 -7.37
N ALA A 226 16.02 -4.61 -6.17
CA ALA A 226 16.43 -5.76 -5.37
C ALA A 226 15.21 -6.48 -4.77
N GLU A 227 15.39 -7.76 -4.43
CA GLU A 227 14.37 -8.52 -3.69
C GLU A 227 13.95 -7.79 -2.41
N GLY A 228 12.67 -7.86 -2.06
CA GLY A 228 12.09 -7.09 -0.95
C GLY A 228 11.75 -5.61 -1.26
N THR A 229 12.32 -5.00 -2.31
CA THR A 229 12.05 -3.59 -2.67
C THR A 229 11.20 -3.40 -3.94
N ARG A 230 11.01 -4.48 -4.72
CA ARG A 230 10.31 -4.49 -6.02
C ARG A 230 8.97 -3.76 -6.02
N ASN A 231 8.07 -4.09 -5.09
CA ASN A 231 6.73 -3.50 -5.03
C ASN A 231 6.79 -1.97 -4.80
N ASN A 232 7.58 -1.54 -3.82
CA ASN A 232 7.75 -0.11 -3.50
C ASN A 232 8.40 0.66 -4.65
N THR A 233 9.41 0.09 -5.30
CA THR A 233 10.08 0.69 -6.46
C THR A 233 9.12 0.85 -7.63
N LEU A 234 8.32 -0.19 -7.93
CA LEU A 234 7.30 -0.16 -8.98
C LEU A 234 6.19 0.86 -8.67
N PHE A 235 5.71 0.92 -7.44
CA PHE A 235 4.75 1.93 -6.99
C PHE A 235 5.30 3.35 -7.18
N ALA A 236 6.55 3.61 -6.77
CA ALA A 236 7.17 4.93 -6.90
C ALA A 236 7.38 5.34 -8.36
N ALA A 237 7.81 4.40 -9.21
CA ALA A 237 7.90 4.59 -10.65
C ALA A 237 6.54 4.95 -11.26
N ALA A 238 5.50 4.18 -10.93
CA ALA A 238 4.12 4.42 -11.34
C ALA A 238 3.60 5.78 -10.87
N ALA A 239 3.88 6.20 -9.63
CA ALA A 239 3.49 7.51 -9.14
C ALA A 239 4.19 8.66 -9.87
N ARG A 240 5.45 8.50 -10.28
CA ARG A 240 6.14 9.53 -11.06
C ARG A 240 5.58 9.63 -12.49
N LEU A 241 5.35 8.51 -13.15
CA LEU A 241 4.73 8.49 -14.48
C LEU A 241 3.28 8.98 -14.43
N GLY A 242 2.55 8.69 -13.36
CA GLY A 242 1.18 9.18 -13.14
C GLY A 242 1.07 10.71 -13.13
N GLY A 243 2.11 11.41 -12.65
CA GLY A 243 2.18 12.87 -12.76
C GLY A 243 2.26 13.35 -14.21
N LEU A 244 3.06 12.68 -15.06
CA LEU A 244 3.15 12.99 -16.49
C LEU A 244 1.86 12.65 -17.24
N VAL A 245 1.20 11.55 -16.84
CA VAL A 245 -0.12 11.16 -17.37
C VAL A 245 -1.15 12.25 -17.06
N ALA A 246 -1.23 12.70 -15.81
CA ALA A 246 -2.16 13.75 -15.43
C ALA A 246 -1.83 15.13 -16.02
N GLY A 247 -0.57 15.39 -16.37
CA GLY A 247 -0.19 16.56 -17.15
C GLY A 247 -0.54 16.48 -18.64
N GLY A 248 -0.91 15.27 -19.13
CA GLY A 248 -1.18 15.00 -20.53
C GLY A 248 0.08 14.78 -21.39
N ALA A 249 1.24 14.66 -20.77
CA ALA A 249 2.52 14.46 -21.44
C ALA A 249 2.82 12.98 -21.78
N LEU A 250 2.10 12.03 -21.17
CA LEU A 250 2.27 10.59 -21.37
C LEU A 250 0.91 9.89 -21.40
N PRO A 251 0.56 9.10 -22.43
CA PRO A 251 -0.65 8.29 -22.40
C PRO A 251 -0.60 7.26 -21.26
N GLU A 252 -1.69 7.13 -20.49
CA GLU A 252 -1.74 6.19 -19.35
C GLU A 252 -1.46 4.74 -19.79
N ALA A 253 -2.01 4.32 -20.93
CA ALA A 253 -1.78 2.99 -21.50
C ALA A 253 -0.29 2.72 -21.74
N GLN A 254 0.46 3.73 -22.21
CA GLN A 254 1.89 3.62 -22.44
C GLN A 254 2.67 3.52 -21.13
N ALA A 255 2.32 4.33 -20.13
CA ALA A 255 2.91 4.23 -18.79
C ALA A 255 2.68 2.85 -18.17
N ARG A 256 1.45 2.34 -18.27
CA ARG A 256 1.06 1.03 -17.73
C ARG A 256 1.81 -0.10 -18.43
N HIS A 257 1.84 -0.11 -19.77
CA HIS A 257 2.55 -1.11 -20.55
C HIS A 257 4.05 -1.14 -20.23
N ALA A 258 4.70 0.02 -20.21
CA ALA A 258 6.14 0.12 -19.94
C ALA A 258 6.51 -0.40 -18.54
N LEU A 259 5.68 -0.10 -17.52
CA LEU A 259 5.91 -0.57 -16.16
C LEU A 259 5.60 -2.06 -15.98
N GLN A 260 4.56 -2.57 -16.67
CA GLN A 260 4.26 -4.00 -16.71
C GLN A 260 5.45 -4.76 -17.28
N GLU A 261 5.93 -4.37 -18.46
CA GLU A 261 7.10 -4.96 -19.12
C GLU A 261 8.34 -4.92 -18.22
N ALA A 262 8.66 -3.76 -17.64
CA ALA A 262 9.81 -3.61 -16.73
C ALA A 262 9.72 -4.50 -15.48
N SER A 263 8.51 -4.83 -15.03
CA SER A 263 8.28 -5.66 -13.83
C SER A 263 8.29 -7.16 -14.09
N GLN A 264 8.17 -7.61 -15.36
CA GLN A 264 7.98 -9.03 -15.71
C GLN A 264 9.05 -9.94 -15.11
N ARG A 265 10.32 -9.53 -15.15
CA ARG A 265 11.44 -10.35 -14.64
C ARG A 265 11.37 -10.66 -13.14
N HIS A 266 10.59 -9.90 -12.41
CA HIS A 266 10.43 -10.06 -10.96
C HIS A 266 9.27 -10.99 -10.60
N VAL A 267 8.34 -11.23 -11.53
CA VAL A 267 7.15 -12.05 -11.30
C VAL A 267 7.58 -13.49 -11.08
N GLY A 268 7.07 -14.09 -9.99
CA GLY A 268 7.39 -15.46 -9.59
C GLY A 268 8.72 -15.60 -8.84
N VAL A 269 9.47 -14.52 -8.67
CA VAL A 269 10.74 -14.49 -7.93
C VAL A 269 10.52 -13.88 -6.54
N GLY A 270 10.98 -14.55 -5.49
CA GLY A 270 10.85 -14.05 -4.10
C GLY A 270 9.41 -13.80 -3.65
N GLY A 271 8.44 -14.53 -4.22
CA GLY A 271 7.02 -14.40 -3.90
C GLY A 271 6.30 -13.20 -4.53
N PHE A 272 6.98 -12.40 -5.35
CA PHE A 272 6.38 -11.24 -6.02
C PHE A 272 5.45 -11.67 -7.16
N THR A 273 4.18 -11.27 -7.12
CA THR A 273 3.15 -11.76 -8.06
C THR A 273 2.74 -10.74 -9.11
N VAL A 274 2.09 -11.21 -10.19
CA VAL A 274 1.47 -10.34 -11.21
C VAL A 274 0.43 -9.41 -10.56
N GLU A 275 -0.38 -9.93 -9.65
CA GLU A 275 -1.42 -9.16 -8.96
C GLU A 275 -0.81 -8.03 -8.13
N GLU A 276 0.28 -8.31 -7.41
CA GLU A 276 1.01 -7.29 -6.65
C GLU A 276 1.61 -6.22 -7.56
N ALA A 277 2.20 -6.61 -8.69
CA ALA A 277 2.75 -5.69 -9.67
C ALA A 277 1.66 -4.77 -10.26
N MET A 278 0.54 -5.36 -10.68
CA MET A 278 -0.60 -4.62 -11.24
C MET A 278 -1.22 -3.65 -10.23
N LYS A 279 -1.37 -4.08 -8.97
CA LYS A 279 -1.88 -3.25 -7.89
C LYS A 279 -0.93 -2.09 -7.58
N ALA A 280 0.39 -2.32 -7.59
CA ALA A 280 1.39 -1.27 -7.39
C ALA A 280 1.35 -0.23 -8.53
N ILE A 281 1.22 -0.68 -9.79
CA ILE A 281 1.10 0.21 -10.96
C ILE A 281 -0.17 1.06 -10.86
N GLU A 282 -1.32 0.43 -10.64
CA GLU A 282 -2.62 1.12 -10.54
C GLU A 282 -2.64 2.16 -9.41
N SER A 283 -2.26 1.75 -8.21
CA SER A 283 -2.26 2.64 -7.05
C SER A 283 -1.22 3.76 -7.17
N GLY A 284 -0.06 3.48 -7.77
CA GLY A 284 0.97 4.47 -8.06
C GLY A 284 0.47 5.51 -9.07
N LEU A 285 -0.03 5.10 -10.24
CA LEU A 285 -0.56 6.02 -11.26
C LEU A 285 -1.63 6.95 -10.69
N ARG A 286 -2.60 6.40 -9.96
CA ARG A 286 -3.67 7.17 -9.29
C ARG A 286 -3.12 8.17 -8.29
N ARG A 287 -2.08 7.80 -7.54
CA ARG A 287 -1.43 8.70 -6.59
C ARG A 287 -0.67 9.82 -7.30
N GLY A 288 0.05 9.48 -8.36
CA GLY A 288 0.77 10.44 -9.22
C GLY A 288 -0.14 11.46 -9.88
N ALA A 289 -1.36 11.06 -10.24
CA ALA A 289 -2.34 11.95 -10.85
C ALA A 289 -2.75 13.14 -9.96
N LYS A 290 -2.55 13.03 -8.63
CA LYS A 290 -2.76 14.15 -7.69
C LYS A 290 -1.65 15.22 -7.75
N THR A 291 -0.61 15.01 -8.55
CA THR A 291 0.50 15.96 -8.72
C THR A 291 0.91 16.01 -10.20
N PRO A 292 0.07 16.65 -11.06
CA PRO A 292 0.32 16.73 -12.50
C PRO A 292 1.66 17.38 -12.83
N ARG A 293 2.32 16.90 -13.90
CA ARG A 293 3.62 17.40 -14.39
C ARG A 293 3.59 17.60 -15.88
N LEU A 294 4.14 18.74 -16.32
CA LEU A 294 4.21 19.19 -17.72
C LEU A 294 2.82 19.27 -18.37
N PRO A 295 2.29 20.46 -18.67
CA PRO A 295 1.08 20.55 -19.48
C PRO A 295 1.36 20.00 -20.88
N ALA A 296 0.41 19.26 -21.45
CA ALA A 296 0.45 18.83 -22.85
C ALA A 296 0.79 20.02 -23.76
N ALA A 297 1.75 19.84 -24.67
CA ALA A 297 2.04 20.84 -25.69
C ALA A 297 0.74 21.09 -26.47
N ARG A 298 0.21 22.31 -26.40
CA ARG A 298 -0.92 22.73 -27.22
C ARG A 298 -0.49 22.60 -28.67
N THR A 299 -0.97 21.57 -29.37
CA THR A 299 -0.84 21.51 -30.82
C THR A 299 -1.55 22.76 -31.37
N GLY A 300 -0.77 23.62 -32.03
CA GLY A 300 -1.24 24.88 -32.58
C GLY A 300 -2.44 24.65 -33.50
N SER A 301 -3.44 25.52 -33.37
CA SER A 301 -4.63 25.56 -34.21
C SER A 301 -4.24 25.60 -35.68
N ALA A 302 -4.88 24.74 -36.49
CA ALA A 302 -4.89 24.88 -37.93
C ALA A 302 -5.30 26.31 -38.30
N SER A 303 -4.37 27.03 -38.93
CA SER A 303 -4.63 28.31 -39.58
C SER A 303 -5.71 28.11 -40.63
N THR A 304 -6.90 28.67 -40.39
CA THR A 304 -7.94 28.81 -41.39
C THR A 304 -7.47 29.84 -42.40
N THR A 305 -6.91 29.39 -43.52
CA THR A 305 -6.63 30.23 -44.68
C THR A 305 -7.97 30.61 -45.31
N SER A 306 -8.50 31.78 -44.94
CA SER A 306 -9.60 32.41 -45.68
C SER A 306 -9.03 33.09 -46.91
N SER A 307 -9.40 32.59 -48.10
CA SER A 307 -9.17 33.24 -49.38
C SER A 307 -10.49 33.81 -49.91
N ARG A 308 -10.50 35.13 -50.16
CA ARG A 308 -11.42 35.98 -50.97
C ARG A 308 -11.53 37.34 -50.27
N GLY A 309 -11.39 38.50 -50.91
CA GLY A 309 -11.17 38.86 -52.30
C GLY A 309 -10.86 40.37 -52.35
N LEU A 310 -10.43 40.80 -53.53
CA LEU A 310 -9.89 42.13 -53.87
C LEU A 310 -10.90 43.29 -53.76
N ALA A 311 -10.41 44.42 -53.20
CA ALA A 311 -10.60 45.84 -53.60
C ALA A 311 -11.99 46.53 -53.45
N PRO A 312 -12.09 47.89 -53.48
CA PRO A 312 -11.09 48.95 -53.23
C PRO A 312 -11.54 50.07 -52.25
N SER A 313 -10.57 50.92 -51.93
CA SER A 313 -10.64 52.25 -51.28
C SER A 313 -11.77 53.18 -51.79
N VAL A 314 -12.48 53.83 -50.85
CA VAL A 314 -12.90 55.25 -50.97
C VAL A 314 -12.95 55.90 -49.58
N ARG A 315 -12.23 57.01 -49.39
CA ARG A 315 -12.45 58.00 -48.32
C ARG A 315 -13.62 58.90 -48.70
N ASN A 316 -14.57 59.14 -47.80
CA ASN A 316 -15.37 60.37 -47.67
C ASN A 316 -15.99 60.38 -46.26
N VAL A 317 -15.63 61.30 -45.37
CA VAL A 317 -16.15 62.67 -45.16
C VAL A 317 -17.46 62.70 -44.34
N GLN A 318 -17.30 63.18 -43.10
CA GLN A 318 -18.19 64.01 -42.25
C GLN A 318 -19.53 63.51 -41.68
N ALA A 319 -19.80 64.14 -40.51
CA ALA A 319 -21.02 64.29 -39.73
C ALA A 319 -21.45 63.04 -38.93
N GLY A 320 -21.70 63.08 -37.62
CA GLY A 320 -22.06 64.19 -36.74
C GLY A 320 -23.36 63.81 -36.02
N LEU A 321 -23.34 63.89 -34.68
CA LEU A 321 -24.50 63.81 -33.77
C LEU A 321 -25.16 62.41 -33.69
N HIS A 322 -25.71 61.88 -32.59
CA HIS A 322 -26.16 62.41 -31.32
C HIS A 322 -26.09 61.29 -30.25
N ARG A 323 -25.80 61.67 -29.00
CA ARG A 323 -26.08 60.90 -27.78
C ARG A 323 -27.58 60.95 -27.44
N SER A 324 -27.98 60.04 -26.56
CA SER A 324 -29.25 59.89 -25.80
C SER A 324 -30.07 58.74 -26.39
N THR A 325 -30.32 57.63 -25.71
CA THR A 325 -30.28 57.25 -24.28
C THR A 325 -30.14 55.73 -24.21
#